data_AF-A0A645H0L5-F1
#
_entry.id   AF-A0A645H0L5-F1
#
_cell.length_a   1.000
_cell.length_b   1.000
_cell.length_c   1.000
_cell.angle_alpha   90.00
_cell.angle_beta   90.00
_cell.angle_gamma   90.00
#
_symmetry.space_group_name_H-M   'P 1'
#
loop_
_entity.id
_entity.type
_entity.pdbx_description
1 polymer ?
#
loop_
_entity_poly.entity_id
_entity_poly.type
_entity_poly.pdbx_seq_one_letter_code
_entity_poly.pdbx_strand_id
1 'polypeptide(L)'
;MELDAAQLPRSLDDLDVSAINTNFAISAGLNPKTDAIALESAKNPYVNILVTRDSDKSQPWVAKLVKAYHSDEIRRYIDTQFKGSVFPAF
;
A
#
# COMPACT_ATOMS: atom_id res chain seq x y z
N MET A 1 5.34 -11.87 -19.39
CA MET A 1 6.50 -10.95 -19.50
C MET A 1 6.77 -10.35 -18.15
N GLU A 2 8.04 -10.16 -17.79
CA GLU A 2 8.41 -9.47 -16.56
C GLU A 2 8.57 -7.98 -16.87
N LEU A 3 7.81 -7.15 -16.17
CA LEU A 3 7.85 -5.70 -16.30
C LEU A 3 8.16 -5.11 -14.93
N ASP A 4 8.79 -3.94 -14.92
CA ASP A 4 8.88 -3.13 -13.71
C ASP A 4 7.46 -2.85 -13.17
N ALA A 5 7.29 -2.97 -11.85
CA ALA A 5 6.00 -2.84 -11.18
C ALA A 5 5.25 -1.54 -11.52
N ALA A 6 5.97 -0.45 -11.75
CA ALA A 6 5.39 0.84 -12.11
C ALA A 6 4.79 0.87 -13.54
N GLN A 7 5.14 -0.10 -14.40
CA GLN A 7 4.62 -0.21 -15.77
C GLN A 7 3.34 -1.06 -15.85
N LEU A 8 3.06 -1.87 -14.82
CA LEU A 8 1.96 -2.84 -14.82
C LEU A 8 0.56 -2.23 -15.01
N PRO A 9 0.25 -1.00 -14.57
CA PRO A 9 -1.02 -0.37 -14.92
C PRO A 9 -1.17 -0.08 -16.42
N ARG A 10 -0.07 0.31 -17.09
CA ARG A 10 -0.09 0.65 -18.52
C ARG A 10 -0.14 -0.57 -19.43
N SER A 11 0.26 -1.74 -18.93
CA SER A 11 0.16 -2.97 -19.71
C SER A 11 -1.27 -3.50 -19.84
N LEU A 12 -2.26 -2.91 -19.15
CA LEU A 12 -3.66 -3.34 -19.23
C LEU A 12 -4.27 -3.17 -20.64
N ASP A 13 -3.74 -2.27 -21.45
CA ASP A 13 -4.21 -2.08 -22.84
C ASP A 13 -3.77 -3.23 -23.78
N ASP A 14 -2.69 -3.93 -23.40
CA ASP A 14 -2.02 -4.93 -24.25
C ASP A 14 -2.05 -6.36 -23.65
N LEU A 15 -2.57 -6.54 -22.43
CA LEU A 15 -2.63 -7.82 -21.71
C LEU A 15 -4.04 -8.13 -21.23
N ASP A 16 -4.40 -9.41 -21.19
CA ASP A 16 -5.69 -9.84 -20.66
C ASP A 16 -5.85 -9.58 -19.15
N VAL A 17 -4.77 -9.72 -18.38
CA VAL A 17 -4.71 -9.52 -16.92
C VAL A 17 -3.35 -8.99 -16.50
N SER A 18 -3.32 -8.07 -15.52
CA SER A 18 -2.10 -7.58 -14.88
C SER A 18 -2.24 -7.62 -13.35
N ALA A 19 -1.25 -8.18 -12.65
CA ALA A 19 -1.21 -8.21 -11.18
C ALA A 19 -0.45 -6.99 -10.67
N ILE A 20 -1.17 -5.95 -10.23
CA ILE A 20 -0.62 -4.62 -9.96
C ILE A 20 -0.58 -4.36 -8.44
N ASN A 21 0.52 -3.83 -7.92
CA ASN A 21 0.56 -3.37 -6.53
C ASN A 21 -0.41 -2.20 -6.29
N THR A 22 -1.10 -2.21 -5.15
CA THR A 22 -2.14 -1.22 -4.80
C THR A 22 -1.71 0.24 -4.96
N ASN A 23 -0.46 0.59 -4.61
CA ASN A 23 0.04 1.96 -4.77
C ASN A 23 0.05 2.40 -6.24
N PHE A 24 0.49 1.54 -7.16
CA PHE A 24 0.51 1.85 -8.59
C PHE A 24 -0.89 1.82 -9.21
N ALA A 25 -1.75 0.91 -8.77
CA ALA A 25 -3.15 0.88 -9.21
C ALA A 25 -3.86 2.20 -8.85
N ILE A 26 -3.75 2.65 -7.60
CA ILE A 26 -4.35 3.91 -7.13
C ILE A 26 -3.78 5.12 -7.90
N SER A 27 -2.46 5.18 -8.09
CA SER A 27 -1.83 6.27 -8.86
C SER A 27 -2.25 6.29 -10.33
N ALA A 28 -2.62 5.14 -10.89
CA ALA A 28 -3.16 5.02 -12.25
C ALA A 28 -4.67 5.27 -12.32
N GLY A 29 -5.32 5.61 -11.21
CA GLY A 29 -6.76 5.89 -11.14
C GLY A 29 -7.64 4.66 -10.98
N LEU A 30 -7.06 3.48 -10.78
CA LEU A 30 -7.80 2.25 -10.51
C LEU A 30 -8.19 2.17 -9.04
N ASN A 31 -9.37 1.60 -8.77
CA ASN A 31 -9.84 1.26 -7.44
C ASN A 31 -9.79 -0.25 -7.22
N PRO A 32 -8.82 -0.78 -6.46
CA PRO A 32 -8.65 -2.21 -6.22
C PRO A 32 -9.90 -2.92 -5.67
N LYS A 33 -10.79 -2.19 -4.98
CA LYS A 33 -12.01 -2.77 -4.41
C LYS A 33 -13.09 -3.05 -5.47
N THR A 34 -13.12 -2.29 -6.56
CA THR A 34 -14.17 -2.38 -7.59
C THR A 34 -13.67 -2.87 -8.93
N ASP A 35 -12.40 -2.59 -9.26
CA ASP A 35 -11.86 -2.81 -10.60
C ASP A 35 -11.03 -4.09 -10.66
N ALA A 36 -10.59 -4.62 -9.51
CA ALA A 36 -9.85 -5.88 -9.47
C ALA A 36 -10.80 -7.06 -9.65
N ILE A 37 -10.45 -7.98 -10.56
CA ILE A 37 -11.17 -9.25 -10.77
C ILE A 37 -10.83 -10.31 -9.71
N ALA A 38 -9.71 -10.11 -9.00
CA ALA A 38 -9.29 -10.91 -7.86
C ALA A 38 -8.45 -10.02 -6.93
N LEU A 39 -8.60 -10.21 -5.61
CA LEU A 39 -7.86 -9.46 -4.60
C LEU A 39 -7.27 -10.41 -3.56
N GLU A 40 -6.05 -10.14 -3.12
CA GLU A 40 -5.44 -10.90 -2.03
C GLU A 40 -6.22 -10.70 -0.71
N SER A 41 -6.21 -11.73 0.14
CA SER A 41 -6.80 -11.62 1.47
C SER A 41 -6.08 -10.54 2.27
N ALA A 42 -6.82 -9.75 3.05
CA ALA A 42 -6.24 -8.80 4.00
C ALA A 42 -5.37 -9.49 5.08
N LYS A 43 -5.56 -10.80 5.32
CA LYS A 43 -4.71 -11.60 6.19
C LYS A 43 -3.56 -12.22 5.38
N ASN A 44 -2.51 -11.43 5.14
CA ASN A 44 -1.35 -11.79 4.34
C ASN A 44 -0.03 -11.32 5.01
N PRO A 45 1.16 -11.75 4.54
CA PRO A 45 2.44 -11.37 5.13
C PRO A 45 3.00 -10.02 4.62
N TYR A 46 2.24 -9.26 3.81
CA TYR A 46 2.72 -8.09 3.07
C TYR A 46 2.37 -6.75 3.72
N VAL A 47 2.40 -6.69 5.05
CA VAL A 47 2.25 -5.43 5.78
C VAL A 47 3.42 -4.51 5.42
N ASN A 48 3.11 -3.29 4.96
CA ASN A 48 4.14 -2.28 4.74
C ASN A 48 4.73 -1.81 6.08
N ILE A 49 6.05 -1.66 6.14
CA ILE A 49 6.79 -1.36 7.37
C ILE A 49 7.57 -0.06 7.26
N LEU A 50 7.70 0.64 8.39
CA LEU A 50 8.67 1.72 8.54
C LEU A 50 10.05 1.12 8.76
N VAL A 51 11.01 1.52 7.93
CA VAL A 51 12.40 1.03 7.98
C VAL A 51 13.34 2.19 8.30
N THR A 52 14.32 1.94 9.17
CA THR A 52 15.40 2.88 9.49
C THR A 52 16.75 2.22 9.18
N ARG A 53 17.83 3.02 9.14
CA ARG A 53 19.18 2.45 9.24
C ARG A 53 19.35 1.82 10.62
N ASP A 54 20.14 0.76 10.72
CA ASP A 54 20.38 0.10 12.01
C ASP A 54 20.96 1.06 13.06
N SER A 55 21.83 1.98 12.65
CA SER A 55 22.40 3.03 13.52
C SER A 55 21.36 3.99 14.11
N ASP A 56 20.20 4.11 13.47
CA ASP A 56 19.18 5.07 13.86
C ASP A 56 18.05 4.45 14.68
N LYS A 57 18.01 3.12 14.85
CA LYS A 57 16.88 2.41 15.46
C LYS A 57 16.49 2.93 16.85
N SER A 58 17.45 3.42 17.62
CA SER A 58 17.25 3.94 18.97
C SER A 58 17.09 5.45 19.04
N GLN A 59 17.06 6.15 17.91
CA GLN A 59 16.96 7.60 17.91
C GLN A 59 15.58 8.04 18.39
N PRO A 60 15.47 9.09 19.23
CA PRO A 60 14.19 9.51 19.82
C PRO A 60 13.11 9.87 18.79
N TRP A 61 13.50 10.28 17.59
CA TRP A 61 12.57 10.61 16.52
C TRP A 61 11.85 9.37 15.96
N VAL A 62 12.45 8.18 16.03
CA VAL A 62 11.85 6.93 15.53
C VAL A 62 10.59 6.60 16.30
N ALA A 63 10.67 6.58 17.63
CA ALA A 63 9.51 6.30 18.48
C ALA A 63 8.41 7.37 18.30
N LYS A 64 8.79 8.64 18.11
CA LYS A 64 7.84 9.72 17.83
C LYS A 64 7.12 9.50 16.49
N LEU A 65 7.85 9.12 15.44
CA LEU A 65 7.28 8.83 14.12
C LEU A 65 6.32 7.65 14.17
N VAL A 66 6.73 6.53 14.78
CA VAL A 66 5.86 5.34 14.92
C VAL A 66 4.58 5.69 15.67
N LYS A 67 4.67 6.42 16.78
CA LYS A 67 3.48 6.83 17.55
C LYS A 67 2.56 7.75 16.75
N ALA A 68 3.11 8.69 15.98
CA ALA A 68 2.33 9.58 15.14
C ALA A 68 1.61 8.81 14.02
N TYR A 69 2.32 7.88 13.36
CA TYR A 69 1.75 7.04 12.31
C TYR A 69 0.68 6.09 12.85
N HIS A 70 0.88 5.52 14.04
CA HIS A 70 -0.07 4.61 14.70
C HIS A 70 -1.22 5.32 15.44
N SER A 71 -1.55 6.56 15.05
CA SER A 71 -2.61 7.34 15.69
C SER A 71 -4.00 7.05 15.09
N ASP A 72 -5.05 7.28 15.88
CA ASP A 72 -6.44 7.18 15.40
C ASP A 72 -6.75 8.16 14.27
N GLU A 73 -6.05 9.29 14.24
CA GLU A 73 -6.15 10.27 13.15
C GLU A 73 -5.70 9.66 11.82
N ILE A 74 -4.53 9.03 11.80
CA ILE A 74 -4.00 8.36 10.60
C ILE A 74 -4.85 7.14 10.23
N ARG A 75 -5.32 6.36 11.22
CA ARG A 75 -6.26 5.26 10.97
C ARG A 75 -7.50 5.74 10.21
N ARG A 76 -8.16 6.78 10.71
CA ARG A 76 -9.34 7.39 10.07
C ARG A 76 -9.03 7.97 8.69
N TYR A 77 -7.86 8.59 8.53
CA TYR A 77 -7.41 9.10 7.25
C TYR A 77 -7.29 7.97 6.22
N ILE A 78 -6.63 6.86 6.57
CA ILE A 78 -6.47 5.71 5.69
C ILE A 78 -7.83 5.17 5.23
N ASP A 79 -8.74 4.94 6.17
CA ASP A 79 -10.08 4.42 5.87
C ASP A 79 -10.85 5.34 4.90
N THR A 80 -10.76 6.65 5.13
CA THR A 80 -11.51 7.65 4.35
C THR A 80 -10.92 7.85 2.95
N GLN A 81 -9.59 7.99 2.86
CA GLN A 81 -8.93 8.32 1.60
C GLN A 81 -8.89 7.11 0.66
N PHE A 82 -8.56 5.93 1.18
CA PHE A 82 -8.33 4.74 0.36
C PHE A 82 -9.56 3.85 0.25
N LYS A 83 -10.64 4.17 0.96
CA LYS A 83 -11.98 3.55 0.81
C LYS A 83 -11.97 2.02 0.89
N GLY A 84 -11.07 1.47 1.72
CA GLY A 84 -10.88 0.03 1.90
C GLY A 84 -9.96 -0.66 0.90
N SER A 85 -9.22 0.10 0.07
CA SER A 85 -8.13 -0.43 -0.76
C SER A 85 -6.82 -0.56 0.01
N VAL A 86 -6.68 0.16 1.12
CA VAL A 86 -5.55 0.12 2.04
C VAL A 86 -6.09 -0.11 3.44
N PHE A 87 -5.46 -1.00 4.20
CA PHE A 87 -5.86 -1.37 5.55
C PHE A 87 -4.80 -0.96 6.58
N PRO A 88 -5.18 -0.32 7.70
CA PRO A 88 -4.27 -0.09 8.82
C PRO A 88 -3.81 -1.43 9.41
N ALA A 89 -2.52 -1.53 9.74
CA ALA A 89 -1.91 -2.73 10.35
C ALA A 89 -1.58 -2.55 11.84
N PHE A 90 -2.19 -1.56 12.48
CA PHE A 90 -1.98 -1.14 13.87
C PHE A 90 -3.28 -0.70 14.52
#